data_AF-S4GTV1-F1
#
_entry.id   AF-S4GTV1-F1
#
_cell.length_a   1.000
_cell.length_b   1.000
_cell.length_c   1.000
_cell.angle_alpha   90.00
_cell.angle_beta   90.00
_cell.angle_gamma   90.00
#
_symmetry.space_group_name_H-M   'P 1'
#
loop_
_entity.id
_entity.type
_entity.pdbx_description
1 polymer ?
#
loop_
_entity_poly.entity_id
_entity_poly.type
_entity_poly.pdbx_seq_one_letter_code
_entity_poly.pdbx_strand_id
1 'polypeptide(L)'
;AGAVAMLVSENPRVLQINNDSVVKSAEIQDFWRPVYQSTALARGKFSTEQYIRMFCDVWQKYSAENDYNFNDFEAICFHLPYTKMGLKALRAGLEENSGALHSCDGVSHTNDGVSLTSDTRERLLARYQDSTQYSRRIGNIYTGSLYLGLISLLDYDYFRNSGDSAIDDDSSESAGDSSAVTGDSSVACDLSSAT
;
A
#
# COMPACT_ATOMS: atom_id res chain seq x y z
N ALA A 1 8.36 15.91 8.84
CA ALA A 1 7.48 16.76 8.01
C ALA A 1 8.13 16.95 6.65
N GLY A 2 7.35 16.97 5.57
CA GLY A 2 7.85 17.05 4.20
C GLY A 2 6.73 17.29 3.21
N ALA A 3 7.08 17.45 1.94
CA ALA A 3 6.13 17.67 0.84
C ALA A 3 6.61 16.93 -0.41
N VAL A 4 5.66 16.53 -1.25
CA VAL A 4 5.92 15.96 -2.57
C VAL A 4 5.23 16.85 -3.60
N ALA A 5 5.96 17.21 -4.66
CA ALA A 5 5.41 17.95 -5.79
C ALA A 5 5.35 17.01 -7.01
N MET A 6 4.22 17.02 -7.70
CA MET A 6 3.99 16.20 -8.90
C MET A 6 3.67 17.09 -10.09
N LEU A 7 4.30 16.82 -11.23
CA LEU A 7 3.92 17.41 -12.51
C LEU A 7 2.88 16.51 -13.17
N VAL A 8 1.70 17.06 -13.45
CA VAL A 8 0.62 16.38 -14.19
C VAL A 8 0.62 16.90 -15.62
N SER A 9 0.65 15.99 -16.60
CA SER A 9 0.70 16.32 -18.02
C SER A 9 -0.01 15.26 -18.87
N GLU A 10 -0.47 15.64 -20.06
CA GLU A 10 -1.08 14.73 -21.04
C GLU A 10 -0.16 13.59 -21.48
N ASN A 11 1.16 13.82 -21.49
CA ASN A 11 2.18 12.82 -21.81
C ASN A 11 2.94 12.42 -20.53
N PRO A 12 2.36 11.57 -19.65
CA PRO A 12 3.02 11.15 -18.42
C PRO A 12 4.27 10.31 -18.73
N ARG A 13 5.37 10.57 -18.01
CA ARG A 13 6.65 9.84 -18.18
C ARG A 13 6.95 8.83 -17.06
N VAL A 14 6.13 8.84 -16.01
CA VAL A 14 6.39 8.06 -14.79
C VAL A 14 5.22 7.13 -14.50
N LEU A 15 4.01 7.67 -14.46
CA LEU A 15 2.80 6.93 -14.12
C LEU A 15 1.63 7.45 -14.94
N GLN A 16 0.96 6.55 -15.65
CA GLN A 16 -0.35 6.80 -16.24
C GLN A 16 -1.43 6.45 -15.21
N ILE A 17 -2.47 7.29 -15.10
CA ILE A 17 -3.61 7.04 -14.22
C ILE A 17 -4.72 6.41 -15.06
N ASN A 18 -5.16 5.22 -14.65
CA ASN A 18 -6.26 4.51 -15.29
C ASN A 18 -7.63 5.04 -14.80
N ASN A 19 -8.68 4.72 -15.55
CA ASN A 19 -10.07 5.08 -15.20
C ASN A 19 -10.82 3.89 -14.57
N ASP A 20 -10.20 3.25 -13.59
CA ASP A 20 -10.63 2.01 -12.92
C ASP A 20 -10.71 2.15 -11.38
N SER A 21 -10.66 3.40 -10.89
CA SER A 21 -10.53 3.68 -9.46
C SER A 21 -11.75 3.25 -8.65
N VAL A 22 -11.50 2.53 -7.55
CA VAL A 22 -12.51 2.16 -6.56
C VAL A 22 -12.30 2.92 -5.26
N VAL A 23 -13.38 3.47 -4.71
CA VAL A 23 -13.34 4.28 -3.49
C VAL A 23 -14.27 3.70 -2.42
N LYS A 24 -13.81 3.77 -1.17
CA LYS A 24 -14.61 3.50 0.04
C LYS A 24 -14.42 4.64 1.04
N SER A 25 -15.52 5.09 1.65
CA SER A 25 -15.51 6.04 2.77
C SER A 25 -16.42 5.55 3.87
N ALA A 26 -16.07 5.88 5.12
CA ALA A 26 -16.89 5.55 6.29
C ALA A 26 -16.69 6.61 7.37
N GLU A 27 -17.74 6.88 8.15
CA GLU A 27 -17.65 7.71 9.34
C GLU A 27 -17.02 6.92 10.48
N ILE A 28 -15.74 7.17 10.73
CA ILE A 28 -14.98 6.52 11.80
C ILE A 28 -14.26 7.57 12.65
N GLN A 29 -14.23 7.33 13.97
CA GLN A 29 -13.53 8.19 14.94
C GLN A 29 -12.22 7.52 15.38
N ASP A 30 -11.34 7.27 14.42
CA ASP A 30 -10.05 6.63 14.67
C ASP A 30 -8.91 7.64 14.81
N PHE A 31 -8.95 8.73 14.02
CA PHE A 31 -7.99 9.83 14.07
C PHE A 31 -8.65 11.17 13.75
N TRP A 32 -8.47 12.16 14.62
CA TRP A 32 -8.96 13.52 14.37
C TRP A 32 -8.18 14.55 15.17
N ARG A 33 -8.20 15.81 14.71
CA ARG A 33 -7.60 16.93 15.45
C ARG A 33 -8.62 18.04 15.63
N PRO A 34 -9.18 18.22 16.84
CA PRO A 34 -10.04 19.36 17.14
C PRO A 34 -9.31 20.68 16.89
N VAL A 35 -10.03 21.71 16.46
CA VAL A 35 -9.45 23.01 16.05
C VAL A 35 -8.67 23.70 17.19
N TYR A 36 -9.08 23.44 18.44
CA TYR A 36 -8.48 23.99 19.65
C TYR A 36 -7.29 23.17 20.21
N GLN A 37 -6.87 22.11 19.52
CA GLN A 37 -5.72 21.29 19.91
C GLN A 37 -4.62 21.34 18.83
N SER A 38 -3.38 21.53 19.26
CA SER A 38 -2.20 21.44 18.39
C SER A 38 -1.80 20.00 18.10
N THR A 39 -2.19 19.06 18.96
CA THR A 39 -1.95 17.63 18.82
C THR A 39 -3.21 16.89 18.40
N ALA A 40 -3.05 15.85 17.60
CA ALA A 40 -4.16 15.00 17.17
C ALA A 40 -4.51 13.94 18.23
N LEU A 41 -5.78 13.53 18.24
CA LEU A 41 -6.29 12.43 19.02
C LEU A 41 -6.33 11.18 18.14
N ALA A 42 -5.80 10.07 18.65
CA ALA A 42 -5.65 8.83 17.89
C ALA A 42 -6.04 7.60 18.70
N ARG A 43 -6.82 6.71 18.09
CA ARG A 43 -7.09 5.35 18.58
C ARG A 43 -6.26 4.35 17.77
N GLY A 44 -4.95 4.32 17.98
CA GLY A 44 -3.99 3.65 17.07
C GLY A 44 -4.32 2.20 16.69
N LYS A 45 -4.74 1.36 17.66
CA LYS A 45 -5.17 -0.03 17.38
C LYS A 45 -6.40 -0.07 16.46
N PHE A 46 -7.43 0.70 16.82
CA PHE A 46 -8.66 0.79 16.04
C PHE A 46 -8.40 1.36 14.64
N SER A 47 -7.56 2.41 14.51
CA SER A 47 -7.14 2.99 13.22
C SER A 47 -6.43 1.96 12.35
N THR A 48 -5.59 1.11 12.95
CA THR A 48 -4.91 0.02 12.24
C THR A 48 -5.90 -1.03 11.73
N GLU A 49 -6.87 -1.43 12.55
CA GLU A 49 -7.91 -2.40 12.17
C GLU A 49 -8.79 -1.84 11.05
N GLN A 50 -9.22 -0.58 11.14
CA GLN A 50 -10.04 0.05 10.11
C GLN A 50 -9.31 0.17 8.78
N TYR A 51 -8.02 0.51 8.79
CA TYR A 51 -7.22 0.58 7.58
C TYR A 51 -7.07 -0.77 6.87
N ILE A 52 -6.79 -1.84 7.62
CA ILE A 52 -6.67 -3.19 7.04
C ILE A 52 -8.00 -3.61 6.42
N ARG A 53 -9.12 -3.41 7.14
CA ARG A 53 -10.47 -3.70 6.63
C ARG A 53 -10.78 -2.90 5.37
N MET A 54 -10.57 -1.58 5.39
CA MET A 54 -10.80 -0.72 4.23
C MET A 54 -9.96 -1.16 3.03
N PHE A 55 -8.70 -1.55 3.23
CA PHE A 55 -7.86 -2.08 2.16
C PHE A 55 -8.46 -3.37 1.57
N CYS A 56 -8.79 -4.36 2.40
CA CYS A 56 -9.40 -5.62 1.92
C CYS A 56 -10.71 -5.37 1.17
N ASP A 57 -11.58 -4.49 1.70
CA ASP A 57 -12.86 -4.14 1.08
C ASP A 57 -12.68 -3.45 -0.28
N VAL A 58 -11.77 -2.48 -0.37
CA VAL A 58 -11.46 -1.77 -1.62
C VAL A 58 -10.83 -2.74 -2.63
N TRP A 59 -9.92 -3.60 -2.18
CA TRP A 59 -9.28 -4.60 -3.03
C TRP A 59 -10.29 -5.60 -3.60
N GLN A 60 -11.16 -6.15 -2.77
CA GLN A 60 -12.21 -7.08 -3.20
C GLN A 60 -13.11 -6.44 -4.25
N LYS A 61 -13.52 -5.20 -4.02
CA LYS A 61 -14.35 -4.45 -4.97
C LYS A 61 -13.60 -4.13 -6.27
N TYR A 62 -12.34 -3.69 -6.19
CA TYR A 62 -11.50 -3.44 -7.37
C TYR A 62 -11.30 -4.70 -8.21
N SER A 63 -10.99 -5.83 -7.56
CA SER A 63 -10.82 -7.12 -8.22
C SER A 63 -12.10 -7.55 -8.95
N ALA A 64 -13.26 -7.40 -8.30
CA ALA A 64 -14.55 -7.75 -8.89
C ALA A 64 -14.99 -6.82 -10.05
N GLU A 65 -14.67 -5.53 -9.99
CA GLU A 65 -15.08 -4.55 -11.01
C GLU A 65 -14.18 -4.53 -12.24
N ASN A 66 -12.89 -4.88 -12.07
CA ASN A 66 -11.88 -4.75 -13.13
C ASN A 66 -11.28 -6.08 -13.60
N ASP A 67 -11.71 -7.22 -13.06
CA ASP A 67 -11.21 -8.56 -13.41
C ASP A 67 -9.68 -8.72 -13.22
N TYR A 68 -9.16 -8.05 -12.19
CA TYR A 68 -7.74 -8.14 -11.80
C TYR A 68 -7.57 -8.90 -10.49
N ASN A 69 -6.41 -9.54 -10.35
CA ASN A 69 -5.97 -10.19 -9.13
C ASN A 69 -4.53 -9.77 -8.79
N PHE A 70 -4.00 -10.24 -7.66
CA PHE A 70 -2.65 -9.84 -7.19
C PHE A 70 -1.53 -10.22 -8.15
N ASN A 71 -1.71 -11.24 -9.00
CA ASN A 71 -0.68 -11.65 -9.96
C ASN A 71 -0.48 -10.59 -11.07
N ASP A 72 -1.48 -9.76 -11.33
CA ASP A 72 -1.45 -8.75 -12.40
C ASP A 72 -0.71 -7.48 -11.99
N PHE A 73 -0.28 -7.37 -10.74
CA PHE A 73 0.43 -6.21 -10.22
C PHE A 73 1.92 -6.50 -10.03
N GLU A 74 2.75 -5.57 -10.52
CA GLU A 74 4.19 -5.56 -10.21
C GLU A 74 4.43 -5.10 -8.77
N ALA A 75 3.74 -4.05 -8.34
CA ALA A 75 3.87 -3.46 -7.01
C ALA A 75 2.55 -2.80 -6.57
N ILE A 76 2.38 -2.64 -5.25
CA ILE A 76 1.25 -1.90 -4.66
C ILE A 76 1.81 -0.88 -3.68
N CYS A 77 1.46 0.40 -3.88
CA CYS A 77 1.87 1.49 -3.00
C CYS A 77 0.80 1.75 -1.93
N PHE A 78 1.26 2.12 -0.73
CA PHE A 78 0.39 2.33 0.43
C PHE A 78 0.63 3.71 1.02
N HIS A 79 -0.42 4.29 1.61
CA HIS A 79 -0.26 5.41 2.52
C HIS A 79 0.36 4.90 3.84
N LEU A 80 1.59 5.33 4.14
CA LEU A 80 2.36 4.79 5.27
C LEU A 80 2.52 5.81 6.40
N PRO A 81 1.61 5.81 7.42
CA PRO A 81 1.89 6.55 8.64
C PRO A 81 3.05 5.91 9.42
N TYR A 82 3.18 4.59 9.33
CA TYR A 82 4.34 3.80 9.73
C TYR A 82 4.40 2.51 8.88
N THR A 83 5.61 2.00 8.66
CA THR A 83 5.85 0.97 7.63
C THR A 83 5.32 -0.42 7.95
N LYS A 84 5.04 -0.73 9.21
CA LYS A 84 4.41 -2.02 9.57
C LYS A 84 2.93 -2.07 9.20
N MET A 85 2.30 -0.92 8.98
CA MET A 85 0.86 -0.83 8.74
C MET A 85 0.47 -1.38 7.37
N GLY A 86 1.08 -0.88 6.30
CA GLY A 86 0.86 -1.37 4.95
C GLY A 86 1.22 -2.85 4.80
N LEU A 87 2.26 -3.32 5.51
CA LEU A 87 2.66 -4.73 5.48
C LEU A 87 1.55 -5.65 6.02
N LYS A 88 0.86 -5.22 7.10
CA LYS A 88 -0.27 -5.97 7.65
C LYS A 88 -1.44 -5.99 6.67
N ALA A 89 -1.75 -4.86 6.03
CA ALA A 89 -2.81 -4.77 5.04
C ALA A 89 -2.52 -5.67 3.83
N LEU A 90 -1.31 -5.58 3.26
CA LEU A 90 -0.89 -6.42 2.14
C LEU A 90 -0.97 -7.91 2.48
N ARG A 91 -0.47 -8.32 3.66
CA ARG A 91 -0.55 -9.72 4.09
C ARG A 91 -1.99 -10.20 4.25
N ALA A 92 -2.86 -9.39 4.86
CA ALA A 92 -4.27 -9.72 5.01
C ALA A 92 -4.96 -9.91 3.65
N GLY A 93 -4.76 -8.98 2.70
CA GLY A 93 -5.31 -9.11 1.35
C GLY A 93 -4.79 -10.35 0.62
N LEU A 94 -3.48 -10.63 0.69
CA LEU A 94 -2.90 -11.84 0.09
C LEU A 94 -3.44 -13.13 0.73
N GLU A 95 -3.67 -13.15 2.03
CA GLU A 95 -4.21 -14.30 2.77
C GLU A 95 -5.68 -14.55 2.38
N GLU A 96 -6.53 -13.52 2.39
CA GLU A 96 -7.94 -13.61 1.99
C GLU A 96 -8.12 -14.11 0.54
N ASN A 97 -7.15 -13.83 -0.33
CA ASN A 97 -7.21 -14.21 -1.75
C ASN A 97 -6.41 -15.49 -2.07
N SER A 98 -5.68 -16.07 -1.12
CA SER A 98 -4.82 -17.24 -1.35
C SER A 98 -5.57 -18.55 -1.60
N GLY A 99 -6.90 -18.56 -1.51
CA GLY A 99 -7.72 -19.78 -1.57
C GLY A 99 -7.56 -20.68 -0.34
N ALA A 100 -6.78 -20.27 0.67
CA ALA A 100 -6.70 -20.95 1.94
C ALA A 100 -8.05 -20.81 2.67
N LEU A 101 -8.72 -21.94 2.91
CA LEU A 101 -9.97 -22.04 3.64
C LEU A 101 -9.87 -21.27 4.96
N HIS A 102 -10.58 -20.15 5.08
CA HIS A 102 -10.83 -19.54 6.38
C HIS A 102 -11.70 -20.53 7.18
N SER A 103 -11.11 -21.21 8.16
CA SER A 103 -11.78 -22.14 9.05
C SER A 103 -12.54 -21.41 10.14
N CYS A 104 -13.52 -20.59 9.79
CA CYS A 104 -14.62 -20.15 10.64
C CYS A 104 -15.59 -19.34 9.78
N ASP A 105 -16.88 -19.63 9.93
CA ASP A 105 -18.02 -18.99 9.25
C ASP A 105 -18.23 -19.42 7.79
N GLY A 106 -19.02 -20.50 7.65
CA GLY A 106 -19.39 -21.15 6.40
C GLY A 106 -20.28 -20.31 5.48
N VAL A 107 -19.71 -19.29 4.86
CA VAL A 107 -20.26 -18.67 3.65
C VAL A 107 -19.17 -18.66 2.59
N SER A 108 -19.20 -19.68 1.73
CA SER A 108 -18.35 -19.77 0.54
C SER A 108 -18.81 -18.72 -0.47
N HIS A 109 -18.07 -17.62 -0.59
CA HIS A 109 -18.05 -16.86 -1.83
C HIS A 109 -16.96 -17.46 -2.71
N THR A 110 -17.39 -18.10 -3.80
CA THR A 110 -16.52 -18.66 -4.83
C THR A 110 -15.87 -17.51 -5.60
N ASN A 111 -14.65 -17.14 -5.24
CA ASN A 111 -13.81 -16.37 -6.16
C ASN A 111 -13.25 -17.38 -7.17
N ASP A 112 -13.69 -17.26 -8.42
CA ASP A 112 -13.32 -18.14 -9.51
C ASP A 112 -11.80 -18.18 -9.73
N GLY A 113 -11.19 -19.34 -9.46
CA GLY A 113 -10.27 -19.99 -10.38
C GLY A 113 -8.79 -19.57 -10.45
N VAL A 114 -8.34 -18.45 -9.89
CA VAL A 114 -6.91 -18.06 -9.95
C VAL A 114 -6.25 -18.12 -8.57
N SER A 115 -5.48 -19.19 -8.32
CA SER A 115 -4.64 -19.31 -7.13
C SER A 115 -3.51 -18.29 -7.19
N LEU A 116 -3.32 -17.50 -6.12
CA LEU A 116 -2.11 -16.70 -5.97
C LEU A 116 -0.87 -17.60 -6.05
N THR A 117 0.11 -17.18 -6.84
CA THR A 117 1.39 -17.89 -6.93
C THR A 117 2.29 -17.50 -5.75
N SER A 118 3.20 -18.40 -5.35
CA SER A 118 4.22 -18.08 -4.35
C SER A 118 5.12 -16.93 -4.81
N ASP A 119 5.43 -16.89 -6.11
CA ASP A 119 6.21 -15.85 -6.76
C ASP A 119 5.56 -14.46 -6.63
N THR A 120 4.24 -14.35 -6.84
CA THR A 120 3.49 -13.10 -6.66
C THR A 120 3.59 -12.59 -5.22
N ARG A 121 3.45 -13.49 -4.23
CA ARG A 121 3.58 -13.10 -2.81
C ARG A 121 4.98 -12.56 -2.52
N GLU A 122 6.01 -13.24 -2.99
CA GLU A 122 7.41 -12.83 -2.80
C GLU A 122 7.69 -11.49 -3.48
N ARG A 123 7.30 -11.34 -4.76
CA ARG A 123 7.44 -10.09 -5.53
C ARG A 123 6.78 -8.92 -4.81
N LEU A 124 5.49 -9.01 -4.48
CA LEU A 124 4.76 -7.91 -3.86
C LEU A 124 5.32 -7.54 -2.48
N LEU A 125 5.80 -8.53 -1.70
CA LEU A 125 6.44 -8.26 -0.42
C LEU A 125 7.82 -7.61 -0.58
N ALA A 126 8.60 -8.00 -1.58
CA ALA A 126 9.88 -7.36 -1.91
C ALA A 126 9.67 -5.91 -2.37
N ARG A 127 8.76 -5.69 -3.33
CA ARG A 127 8.42 -4.33 -3.80
C ARG A 127 7.85 -3.45 -2.69
N TYR A 128 7.09 -4.03 -1.76
CA TYR A 128 6.65 -3.30 -0.58
C TYR A 128 7.83 -2.80 0.25
N GLN A 129 8.87 -3.62 0.44
CA GLN A 129 10.07 -3.21 1.18
C GLN A 129 10.76 -2.01 0.52
N ASP A 130 10.96 -2.06 -0.80
CA ASP A 130 11.53 -0.97 -1.60
C ASP A 130 10.74 0.34 -1.42
N SER A 131 9.40 0.26 -1.47
CA SER A 131 8.53 1.42 -1.27
C SER A 131 8.63 2.03 0.13
N THR A 132 9.16 1.29 1.12
CA THR A 132 9.18 1.77 2.51
C THR A 132 10.45 2.53 2.89
N GLN A 133 11.51 2.48 2.08
CA GLN A 133 12.86 2.93 2.46
C GLN A 133 12.88 4.41 2.86
N TYR A 134 12.25 5.28 2.07
CA TYR A 134 12.18 6.70 2.39
C TYR A 134 11.28 7.00 3.58
N SER A 135 10.12 6.32 3.67
CA SER A 135 9.19 6.46 4.79
C SER A 135 9.81 6.07 6.14
N ARG A 136 10.76 5.12 6.17
CA ARG A 136 11.53 4.76 7.39
C ARG A 136 12.42 5.89 7.88
N ARG A 137 12.99 6.67 6.97
CA ARG A 137 13.95 7.74 7.27
C ARG A 137 13.25 9.06 7.61
N ILE A 138 12.11 9.32 6.97
CA ILE A 138 11.41 10.63 7.05
C ILE A 138 10.23 10.59 8.03
N GLY A 139 9.57 9.45 8.17
CA GLY A 139 8.32 9.31 8.91
C GLY A 139 7.10 9.84 8.15
N ASN A 140 5.96 9.93 8.85
CA ASN A 140 4.68 10.32 8.25
C ASN A 140 4.69 11.79 7.79
N ILE A 141 4.34 12.01 6.52
CA ILE A 141 4.10 13.35 5.94
C ILE A 141 2.64 13.51 5.46
N TYR A 142 1.73 12.76 6.07
CA TYR A 142 0.29 12.74 5.78
C TYR A 142 0.02 12.43 4.30
N THR A 143 -0.66 13.33 3.59
CA THR A 143 -1.04 13.14 2.18
C THR A 143 0.15 12.86 1.27
N GLY A 144 1.35 13.32 1.63
CA GLY A 144 2.57 13.02 0.89
C GLY A 144 3.09 11.58 1.06
N SER A 145 2.65 10.84 2.08
CA SER A 145 3.27 9.55 2.45
C SER A 145 3.06 8.46 1.41
N LEU A 146 1.96 8.49 0.66
CA LEU A 146 1.73 7.58 -0.47
C LEU A 146 2.77 7.82 -1.57
N TYR A 147 2.92 9.09 -1.97
CA TYR A 147 3.83 9.48 -3.05
C TYR A 147 5.30 9.35 -2.64
N LEU A 148 5.61 9.53 -1.35
CA LEU A 148 6.94 9.24 -0.83
C LEU A 148 7.30 7.76 -0.99
N GLY A 149 6.31 6.87 -0.79
CA GLY A 149 6.49 5.44 -1.04
C GLY A 149 6.67 5.12 -2.53
N LEU A 150 5.91 5.78 -3.41
CA LEU A 150 6.07 5.66 -4.85
C LEU A 150 7.46 6.09 -5.33
N ILE A 151 7.96 7.24 -4.88
CA ILE A 151 9.31 7.72 -5.23
C ILE A 151 10.36 6.71 -4.73
N SER A 152 10.22 6.22 -3.49
CA SER A 152 11.11 5.20 -2.93
C SER A 152 11.14 3.94 -3.80
N LEU A 153 9.98 3.46 -4.26
CA LEU A 153 9.89 2.31 -5.13
C LEU A 153 10.61 2.53 -6.47
N LEU A 154 10.37 3.67 -7.12
CA LEU A 154 10.95 4.00 -8.43
C LEU A 154 12.47 4.15 -8.37
N ASP A 155 12.98 4.79 -7.33
CA ASP A 155 14.42 5.00 -7.14
C ASP A 155 15.13 3.65 -6.94
N TYR A 156 14.57 2.78 -6.11
CA TYR A 156 15.14 1.45 -5.87
C TYR A 156 14.99 0.51 -7.07
N ASP A 157 13.89 0.59 -7.84
CA ASP A 157 13.77 -0.16 -9.09
C ASP A 157 14.80 0.29 -10.13
N TYR A 158 15.01 1.60 -10.27
CA TYR A 158 16.07 2.13 -11.14
C TYR A 158 17.44 1.60 -10.73
N PHE A 159 17.79 1.61 -9.43
CA PHE A 159 19.06 1.06 -8.97
C PHE A 159 19.16 -0.45 -9.18
N ARG A 160 18.06 -1.21 -9.03
CA ARG A 160 18.05 -2.65 -9.24
C ARG A 160 18.24 -3.02 -10.71
N ASN A 161 17.63 -2.26 -11.62
CA ASN A 161 17.74 -2.46 -13.07
C ASN A 161 19.03 -1.88 -13.66
N SER A 162 19.59 -0.83 -13.03
CA SER A 162 20.93 -0.30 -13.34
C SER A 162 22.04 -1.10 -12.64
N GLY A 163 21.64 -2.04 -11.76
CA GLY A 163 22.42 -2.70 -10.71
C GLY A 163 22.97 -4.07 -11.06
N ASP A 164 23.14 -4.39 -12.34
CA ASP A 164 24.22 -5.31 -12.77
C ASP A 164 25.63 -4.72 -12.43
N SER A 165 25.67 -3.67 -11.60
CA SER A 165 26.82 -3.10 -10.93
C SER A 165 26.45 -2.64 -9.50
N ALA A 166 26.50 -3.59 -8.56
CA ALA A 166 27.05 -3.47 -7.21
C ALA A 166 26.18 -3.00 -6.00
N ILE A 167 26.12 -3.94 -5.04
CA ILE A 167 26.30 -3.85 -3.56
C ILE A 167 25.05 -3.70 -2.68
N ASP A 168 24.75 -4.81 -2.01
CA ASP A 168 23.94 -4.97 -0.80
C ASP A 168 24.47 -4.14 0.37
N ASP A 169 23.57 -3.53 1.14
CA ASP A 169 23.87 -3.21 2.54
C ASP A 169 22.63 -3.47 3.41
N ASP A 170 22.80 -4.49 4.26
CA ASP A 170 21.85 -4.98 5.26
C ASP A 170 21.92 -4.08 6.50
N SER A 171 20.76 -3.71 7.07
CA SER A 171 20.67 -3.19 8.44
C SER A 171 19.22 -3.23 8.94
N SER A 172 18.92 -4.28 9.68
CA SER A 172 17.83 -4.36 10.66
C SER A 172 17.96 -3.28 11.73
N GLU A 173 16.89 -2.56 12.08
CA GLU A 173 16.63 -2.21 13.48
C GLU A 173 15.21 -1.66 13.74
N SER A 174 14.79 -1.86 14.98
CA SER A 174 13.46 -1.67 15.52
C SER A 174 13.20 -0.23 15.99
N ALA A 175 12.04 0.34 15.66
CA ALA A 175 11.46 1.43 16.42
C ALA A 175 9.94 1.33 16.40
N GLY A 176 9.34 1.35 17.59
CA GLY A 176 7.91 1.55 17.75
C GLY A 176 7.63 3.05 17.68
N ASP A 177 6.68 3.44 16.85
CA ASP A 177 5.96 4.69 17.06
C ASP A 177 4.55 4.58 16.49
N SER A 178 3.61 5.19 17.20
CA SER A 178 2.17 5.14 16.94
C SER A 178 1.77 6.37 16.14
N SER A 179 1.53 6.20 14.84
CA SER A 179 1.08 7.26 13.94
C SER A 179 -0.15 6.82 13.15
N ALA A 180 -1.05 7.77 12.92
CA ALA A 180 -2.44 7.54 12.57
C ALA A 180 -2.76 7.86 11.11
N VAL A 181 -3.85 7.23 10.66
CA VAL A 181 -4.30 7.14 9.27
C VAL A 181 -5.27 8.27 8.95
N THR A 182 -5.09 8.89 7.80
CA THR A 182 -6.17 9.56 7.08
C THR A 182 -6.47 8.72 5.86
N GLY A 183 -7.70 8.21 5.76
CA GLY A 183 -8.11 7.35 4.66
C GLY A 183 -8.12 8.11 3.35
N ASP A 184 -7.11 7.84 2.53
CA ASP A 184 -7.17 8.00 1.08
C ASP A 184 -6.71 6.67 0.46
N SER A 185 -7.48 6.25 -0.54
CA SER A 185 -7.42 4.99 -1.27
C SER A 185 -6.00 4.49 -1.56
N SER A 186 -5.76 3.19 -1.33
CA SER A 186 -4.62 2.49 -1.93
C SER A 186 -4.72 2.60 -3.44
N VAL A 187 -3.79 3.33 -4.05
CA VAL A 187 -3.63 3.34 -5.51
C VAL A 187 -2.84 2.09 -5.85
N ALA A 188 -3.53 1.11 -6.43
CA ALA A 188 -2.87 0.01 -7.11
C ALA A 188 -2.31 0.60 -8.42
N CYS A 189 -1.02 0.95 -8.40
CA CYS A 189 -0.35 1.44 -9.60
C CYS A 189 0.03 0.24 -10.45
N ASP A 190 -0.60 0.09 -11.61
CA ASP A 190 -0.06 -0.75 -12.68
C ASP A 190 1.17 -0.04 -13.27
N LEU A 191 2.36 -0.52 -12.88
CA LEU A 191 3.65 -0.04 -13.39
C LEU A 191 4.11 -0.81 -14.64
N SER A 192 3.30 -1.73 -15.18
CA SER A 192 3.69 -2.60 -16.30
C SER A 192 3.96 -1.86 -17.63
N SER A 193 3.57 -0.58 -17.73
CA SER A 193 3.67 0.21 -18.95
C SER A 193 4.79 1.26 -18.96
N ALA A 194 5.61 1.35 -17.91
CA ALA A 194 6.75 2.27 -17.90
C ALA A 194 7.99 1.65 -18.57
N THR A 195 8.04 1.73 -19.89
CA THR A 195 9.27 1.56 -20.71
C THR A 195 9.55 2.83 -21.50
#